data_AF-A0A7S1WNU4-F1
#
_entry.id   AF-A0A7S1WNU4-F1
#
_cell.length_a   1.000
_cell.length_b   1.000
_cell.length_c   1.000
_cell.angle_alpha   90.00
_cell.angle_beta   90.00
_cell.angle_gamma   90.00
#
_symmetry.space_group_name_H-M   'P 1'
#
loop_
_entity.id
_entity.type
_entity.pdbx_description
1 polymer ?
#
loop_
_entity_poly.entity_id
_entity_poly.type
_entity_poly.pdbx_seq_one_letter_code
_entity_poly.pdbx_strand_id
1 'polypeptide(L)'
;FEMTKGAMMIVDLQGVCMWYDKTGGDAGSLPFFLLLSDPQVLSTHRRFGLADLGTDGMDAFFASHRCNSACRHLGLPSRERATGAFRAGEPDVQTSCSGAPDAAGGGPGSSSAPESSRGSADAEEPPPLRGQ
;
A
#
# COMPACT_ATOMS: atom_id res chain seq x y z
N PHE A 1 -0.21 -7.75 -12.86
CA PHE A 1 0.26 -9.10 -12.52
C PHE A 1 -0.89 -10.09 -12.47
N GLU A 2 -1.77 -10.05 -11.46
CA GLU A 2 -2.87 -11.04 -11.37
C GLU A 2 -3.84 -10.95 -12.55
N MET A 3 -4.21 -9.73 -12.97
CA MET A 3 -5.03 -9.51 -14.18
C MET A 3 -4.43 -10.07 -15.47
N THR A 4 -3.10 -10.19 -15.54
CA THR A 4 -2.37 -10.72 -16.69
C THR A 4 -1.94 -12.18 -16.49
N LYS A 5 -2.46 -12.86 -15.45
CA LYS A 5 -2.09 -14.23 -15.06
C LYS A 5 -0.57 -14.42 -14.92
N GLY A 6 0.10 -13.39 -14.39
CA GLY A 6 1.55 -13.38 -14.18
C GLY A 6 2.40 -13.06 -15.41
N ALA A 7 1.81 -12.77 -16.58
CA ALA A 7 2.59 -12.46 -17.78
C ALA A 7 3.34 -11.12 -17.68
N MET A 8 2.79 -10.15 -16.95
CA MET A 8 3.34 -8.79 -16.87
C MET A 8 3.07 -8.12 -15.51
N MET A 9 3.99 -7.25 -15.11
CA MET A 9 3.89 -6.42 -13.91
C MET A 9 4.28 -4.98 -14.24
N ILE A 10 3.52 -4.02 -13.74
CA ILE A 10 3.89 -2.61 -13.78
C ILE A 10 4.54 -2.28 -12.44
N VAL A 11 5.75 -1.75 -12.48
CA VAL A 11 6.53 -1.29 -11.32
C VAL A 11 7.01 0.14 -11.58
N ASP A 12 7.78 0.70 -10.65
CA ASP A 12 8.27 2.09 -10.70
C ASP A 12 7.12 3.11 -10.82
N LEU A 13 6.09 2.93 -9.98
CA LEU A 13 4.95 3.85 -9.92
C LEU A 13 5.39 5.14 -9.21
N GLN A 14 5.84 6.11 -10.00
CA GLN A 14 6.31 7.42 -9.54
C GLN A 14 5.42 8.53 -10.10
N GLY A 15 5.39 9.67 -9.40
CA GLY A 15 4.59 10.83 -9.81
C GLY A 15 4.20 11.72 -8.64
N VAL A 16 3.07 12.41 -8.80
CA VAL A 16 2.58 13.41 -7.84
C VAL A 16 1.22 13.01 -7.27
N CYS A 17 1.08 13.09 -5.95
CA CYS A 17 -0.19 13.02 -5.25
C CYS A 17 -0.72 14.43 -5.04
N MET A 18 -1.85 14.72 -5.68
CA MET A 18 -2.51 16.01 -5.59
C MET A 18 -3.75 15.89 -4.73
N TRP A 19 -3.81 16.72 -3.69
CA TRP A 19 -4.90 16.74 -2.72
C TRP A 19 -5.88 17.86 -3.06
N TYR A 20 -7.17 17.60 -2.87
CA TYR A 20 -8.20 18.61 -3.02
C TYR A 20 -8.78 18.98 -1.66
N ASP A 21 -8.92 20.28 -1.41
CA ASP A 21 -9.69 20.74 -0.27
C ASP A 21 -11.19 20.57 -0.56
N LYS A 22 -11.92 20.01 0.41
CA LYS A 22 -13.35 19.69 0.27
C LYS A 22 -14.25 20.93 0.42
N THR A 23 -13.68 22.11 0.51
CA THR A 23 -14.39 23.37 0.80
C THR A 23 -15.33 23.84 -0.32
N GLY A 24 -15.36 23.19 -1.50
CA GLY A 24 -16.31 23.52 -2.56
C GLY A 24 -16.59 22.45 -3.61
N GLY A 25 -16.29 21.17 -3.34
CA GLY A 25 -16.41 20.09 -4.33
C GLY A 25 -17.70 19.26 -4.22
N ASP A 26 -18.23 18.83 -5.37
CA ASP A 26 -19.34 17.88 -5.47
C ASP A 26 -19.07 16.62 -4.62
N ALA A 27 -20.10 16.11 -3.93
CA ALA A 27 -20.03 15.00 -2.98
C ALA A 27 -19.43 13.67 -3.54
N GLY A 28 -19.18 13.59 -4.85
CA GLY A 28 -18.56 12.46 -5.53
C GLY A 28 -17.06 12.58 -5.81
N SER A 29 -16.41 13.72 -5.54
CA SER A 29 -14.99 13.89 -5.86
C SER A 29 -14.08 13.21 -4.84
N LEU A 30 -13.07 12.46 -5.32
CA LEU A 30 -12.09 11.80 -4.47
C LEU A 30 -11.22 12.85 -3.73
N PRO A 31 -10.80 12.57 -2.49
CA PRO A 31 -10.02 13.52 -1.68
C PRO A 31 -8.62 13.82 -2.25
N PHE A 32 -8.15 12.99 -3.18
CA PHE A 32 -6.89 13.16 -3.88
C PHE A 32 -6.92 12.46 -5.23
N PHE A 33 -5.97 12.81 -6.09
CA PHE A 33 -5.67 12.07 -7.31
C PHE A 33 -4.16 11.85 -7.46
N LEU A 34 -3.79 10.77 -8.14
CA LEU A 34 -2.41 10.41 -8.43
C LEU A 34 -2.13 10.62 -9.91
N LEU A 35 -1.18 11.49 -10.23
CA LEU A 35 -0.64 11.65 -11.58
C LEU A 35 0.69 10.91 -11.65
N LEU A 36 0.71 9.75 -12.33
CA LEU A 36 1.88 8.90 -12.45
C LEU A 36 2.56 9.10 -13.81
N SER A 37 3.89 9.01 -13.84
CA SER A 37 4.70 9.06 -15.06
C SER A 37 5.74 7.95 -15.09
N ASP A 38 6.27 7.68 -16.28
CA ASP A 38 7.44 6.82 -16.52
C ASP A 38 7.40 5.45 -15.82
N PRO A 39 6.33 4.65 -16.00
CA PRO A 39 6.26 3.32 -15.39
C PRO A 39 7.23 2.36 -16.05
N GLN A 40 7.80 1.44 -15.26
CA GLN A 40 8.54 0.30 -15.79
C GLN A 40 7.61 -0.91 -15.94
N VAL A 41 7.66 -1.56 -17.10
CA VAL A 41 6.95 -2.83 -17.32
C VAL A 41 7.94 -3.98 -17.26
N LEU A 42 7.64 -4.96 -16.40
CA LEU A 42 8.32 -6.25 -16.36
C LEU A 42 7.45 -7.28 -17.09
N SER A 43 8.06 -8.15 -17.89
CA SER A 43 7.35 -9.18 -18.63
C SER A 43 8.10 -10.49 -18.71
N THR A 44 7.38 -11.61 -18.77
CA THR A 44 8.00 -12.94 -18.93
C THR A 44 8.88 -13.08 -20.18
N HIS A 45 8.72 -12.19 -21.16
CA HIS A 45 9.42 -12.22 -22.44
C HIS A 45 10.41 -11.05 -22.64
N ARG A 46 10.64 -10.21 -21.63
CA ARG A 46 11.58 -9.07 -21.69
C ARG A 46 11.39 -8.16 -22.91
N ARG A 47 10.15 -7.69 -23.14
CA ARG A 47 9.77 -6.95 -24.36
C ARG A 47 9.69 -5.43 -24.17
N PHE A 48 9.88 -4.92 -22.96
CA PHE A 48 9.66 -3.51 -22.64
C PHE A 48 10.96 -2.72 -22.37
N GLY A 49 11.95 -2.94 -23.22
CA GLY A 49 13.24 -2.24 -23.18
C GLY A 49 14.25 -2.86 -22.20
N LEU A 50 15.40 -2.19 -22.05
CA LEU A 50 16.55 -2.71 -21.29
C LEU A 50 16.26 -2.89 -19.80
N ALA A 51 15.33 -2.12 -19.25
CA ALA A 51 14.92 -2.18 -17.84
C ALA A 51 13.81 -3.21 -17.58
N ASP A 52 13.34 -3.95 -18.60
CA ASP A 52 12.49 -5.12 -18.39
C ASP A 52 13.34 -6.30 -17.90
N LEU A 53 13.49 -6.41 -16.58
CA LEU A 53 14.24 -7.47 -15.91
C LEU A 53 13.52 -8.84 -15.94
N GLY A 54 12.31 -8.90 -16.51
CA GLY A 54 11.48 -10.10 -16.58
C GLY A 54 11.12 -10.69 -15.22
N THR A 55 11.12 -12.02 -15.12
CA THR A 55 10.71 -12.74 -13.90
C THR A 55 11.58 -12.40 -12.69
N ASP A 56 12.88 -12.19 -12.90
CA ASP A 56 13.81 -11.80 -11.82
C ASP A 56 13.38 -10.49 -11.16
N GLY A 57 12.95 -9.51 -11.96
CA GLY A 57 12.41 -8.26 -11.44
C GLY A 57 11.06 -8.42 -10.73
N MET A 58 10.20 -9.32 -11.22
CA MET A 58 8.92 -9.62 -10.58
C MET A 58 9.13 -10.29 -9.22
N ASP A 59 10.08 -11.22 -9.14
CA ASP A 59 10.45 -11.90 -7.91
C ASP A 59 11.07 -10.91 -6.91
N ALA A 60 11.91 -9.98 -7.39
CA ALA A 60 12.45 -8.90 -6.56
C ALA A 60 11.35 -7.99 -5.99
N PHE A 61 10.32 -7.66 -6.77
CA PHE A 61 9.15 -6.94 -6.28
C PHE A 61 8.45 -7.72 -5.16
N PHE A 62 8.12 -9.00 -5.39
CA PHE A 62 7.40 -9.81 -4.40
C PHE A 62 8.23 -10.14 -3.15
N ALA A 63 9.56 -10.14 -3.25
CA ALA A 63 10.43 -10.34 -2.09
C ALA A 63 10.26 -9.25 -1.01
N SER A 64 9.83 -8.06 -1.40
CA SER A 64 9.59 -6.93 -0.48
C SER A 64 8.12 -6.52 -0.35
N HIS A 65 7.25 -7.01 -1.25
CA HIS A 65 5.83 -6.70 -1.23
C HIS A 65 5.14 -7.26 0.03
N ARG A 66 4.36 -6.42 0.69
CA ARG A 66 3.44 -6.79 1.76
C ARG A 66 2.03 -6.44 1.32
N CYS A 67 1.15 -7.43 1.25
CA CYS A 67 -0.22 -7.18 0.86
C CYS A 67 -0.89 -6.24 1.86
N ASN A 68 -1.51 -5.18 1.35
CA ASN A 68 -2.16 -4.15 2.18
C ASN A 68 -3.68 -4.23 2.06
N SER A 69 -4.39 -3.27 2.65
CA SER A 69 -5.85 -3.19 2.58
C SER A 69 -6.37 -3.17 1.15
N ALA A 70 -5.70 -2.49 0.21
CA ALA A 70 -6.11 -2.45 -1.19
C ALA A 70 -6.01 -3.84 -1.84
N CYS A 71 -4.92 -4.59 -1.63
CA CYS A 71 -4.80 -5.96 -2.13
C CYS A 71 -5.94 -6.86 -1.65
N ARG A 72 -6.31 -6.73 -0.36
CA ARG A 72 -7.40 -7.51 0.25
C ARG A 72 -8.77 -7.13 -0.30
N HIS A 73 -9.05 -5.84 -0.46
CA HIS A 73 -10.31 -5.36 -1.05
C HIS A 73 -10.47 -5.81 -2.50
N LEU A 74 -9.36 -5.95 -3.22
CA LEU A 74 -9.35 -6.47 -4.59
C LEU A 74 -9.39 -8.02 -4.65
N GLY A 75 -9.41 -8.72 -3.52
CA GLY A 75 -9.43 -10.18 -3.47
C GLY A 75 -8.16 -10.84 -4.03
N LEU A 76 -7.02 -10.13 -4.00
CA LEU A 76 -5.77 -10.67 -4.54
C LEU A 76 -5.16 -11.72 -3.59
N PRO A 77 -4.55 -12.80 -4.12
CA PRO A 77 -3.89 -13.80 -3.31
C PRO A 77 -2.70 -13.19 -2.54
N SER A 78 -2.55 -13.56 -1.27
CA SER A 78 -1.36 -13.18 -0.51
C SER A 78 -0.16 -13.97 -1.02
N ARG A 79 0.90 -13.25 -1.41
CA ARG A 79 2.18 -13.82 -1.87
C ARG A 79 3.31 -13.62 -0.86
N GLU A 80 2.98 -13.27 0.39
CA GLU A 80 3.96 -13.22 1.48
C GLU A 80 4.67 -14.59 1.54
N ARG A 81 6.02 -14.57 1.46
CA ARG A 81 6.86 -15.77 1.32
C ARG A 81 6.27 -16.96 2.10
N ALA A 82 5.69 -17.91 1.37
CA ALA A 82 5.81 -19.29 1.78
C ALA A 82 7.31 -19.60 1.72
N THR A 83 7.94 -19.72 2.88
CA THR A 83 9.29 -20.28 2.98
C THR A 83 9.24 -21.72 2.46
N GLY A 84 9.41 -21.91 1.15
CA GLY A 84 9.44 -23.22 0.52
C GLY A 84 8.79 -23.28 -0.87
N ALA A 85 9.64 -23.25 -1.90
CA ALA A 85 9.45 -23.79 -3.24
C ALA A 85 8.18 -23.39 -4.03
N PHE A 86 8.35 -22.47 -4.98
CA PHE A 86 7.53 -22.44 -6.19
C PHE A 86 7.71 -23.78 -6.94
N ARG A 87 6.74 -24.69 -6.79
CA ARG A 87 6.55 -25.78 -7.75
C ARG A 87 5.62 -25.27 -8.84
N ALA A 88 6.12 -25.24 -10.06
CA ALA A 88 5.33 -25.00 -11.24
C ALA A 88 4.32 -26.15 -11.43
N GLY A 89 3.04 -25.81 -11.40
CA GLY A 89 1.93 -26.66 -11.87
C GLY A 89 1.22 -27.48 -10.79
N GLU A 90 0.03 -27.05 -10.39
CA GLU A 90 -1.22 -27.85 -10.24
C GLU A 90 -2.40 -26.94 -9.85
N PRO A 91 -3.66 -27.32 -10.17
CA PRO A 91 -4.81 -26.40 -10.21
C PRO A 91 -5.51 -26.18 -8.86
N ASP A 92 -6.11 -25.00 -8.76
CA ASP A 92 -7.22 -24.54 -7.90
C ASP A 92 -7.69 -25.48 -6.77
N VAL A 93 -7.43 -25.07 -5.51
CA VAL A 93 -8.30 -25.44 -4.39
C VAL A 93 -8.89 -24.15 -3.80
N GLN A 94 -10.18 -23.98 -4.04
CA GLN A 94 -11.02 -22.96 -3.43
C GLN A 94 -10.83 -22.98 -1.91
N THR A 95 -10.21 -21.92 -1.37
CA THR A 95 -10.39 -21.58 0.05
C THR A 95 -11.54 -20.58 0.11
N SER A 96 -12.73 -21.13 0.35
CA SER A 96 -13.96 -20.40 0.58
C SER A 96 -13.78 -19.37 1.69
N CYS A 97 -14.16 -18.14 1.41
CA CYS A 97 -14.55 -17.18 2.43
C CYS A 97 -15.61 -17.84 3.33
N SER A 98 -15.34 -17.91 4.63
CA SER A 98 -16.31 -18.38 5.61
C SER A 98 -16.24 -17.50 6.84
N GLY A 99 -17.26 -16.64 6.97
CA GLY A 99 -17.86 -16.25 8.24
C GLY A 99 -17.10 -15.24 9.09
N ALA A 100 -17.61 -14.02 9.12
CA ALA A 100 -17.69 -13.31 10.41
C ALA A 100 -18.62 -14.09 11.35
N PRO A 101 -18.39 -14.01 12.67
CA PRO A 101 -19.52 -13.78 13.55
C PRO A 101 -19.36 -12.52 14.38
N ASP A 102 -20.50 -11.83 14.51
CA ASP A 102 -20.77 -10.72 15.40
C ASP A 102 -20.60 -11.07 16.89
N ALA A 103 -20.16 -10.05 17.64
CA ALA A 103 -20.56 -9.65 18.99
C ALA A 103 -20.83 -10.68 20.12
N ALA A 104 -20.07 -10.54 21.21
CA ALA A 104 -20.45 -10.50 22.65
C ALA A 104 -19.18 -10.80 23.49
N GLY A 105 -18.81 -10.19 24.61
CA GLY A 105 -19.35 -9.16 25.50
C GLY A 105 -18.54 -9.23 26.82
N GLY A 106 -18.48 -8.12 27.59
CA GLY A 106 -18.24 -8.12 29.05
C GLY A 106 -16.79 -8.00 29.58
N GLY A 107 -16.51 -6.93 30.34
CA GLY A 107 -15.27 -6.66 31.10
C GLY A 107 -15.14 -7.46 32.42
N PRO A 108 -14.40 -7.02 33.49
CA PRO A 108 -14.00 -5.64 33.84
C PRO A 108 -12.54 -5.41 34.36
N GLY A 109 -12.13 -4.14 34.43
CA GLY A 109 -11.56 -3.47 35.62
C GLY A 109 -10.13 -3.76 36.12
N SER A 110 -9.24 -2.77 35.99
CA SER A 110 -8.35 -2.22 37.05
C SER A 110 -7.41 -1.18 36.42
N SER A 111 -7.68 0.13 36.56
CA SER A 111 -7.20 1.03 37.63
C SER A 111 -5.67 1.20 37.71
N SER A 112 -5.15 2.28 37.12
CA SER A 112 -4.23 3.21 37.79
C SER A 112 -3.81 4.35 36.85
N ALA A 113 -4.43 5.52 37.02
CA ALA A 113 -3.79 6.80 36.76
C ALA A 113 -2.84 7.13 37.93
N PRO A 114 -1.86 8.04 37.74
CA PRO A 114 -2.19 9.44 38.07
C PRO A 114 -1.63 10.50 37.09
N GLU A 115 -2.37 11.62 37.07
CA GLU A 115 -1.96 13.03 36.85
C GLU A 115 -0.57 13.39 37.43
N SER A 116 0.14 14.46 37.08
CA SER A 116 0.01 15.65 36.22
C SER A 116 1.38 16.37 36.28
N SER A 117 1.71 17.23 35.31
CA SER A 117 2.02 18.66 35.55
C SER A 117 2.93 19.30 34.48
N ARG A 118 2.36 20.31 33.81
CA ARG A 118 2.86 21.70 33.61
C ARG A 118 4.18 21.95 32.85
N GLY A 119 4.09 22.88 31.88
CA GLY A 119 5.17 23.79 31.49
C GLY A 119 5.22 24.11 29.99
N SER A 120 4.62 25.23 29.56
CA SER A 120 5.27 26.38 28.88
C SER A 120 5.82 26.05 27.47
N ALA A 121 5.12 26.40 26.38
CA ALA A 121 5.10 27.74 25.77
C ALA A 121 6.52 28.28 25.54
N ASP A 122 7.03 28.12 24.31
CA ASP A 122 7.91 29.08 23.67
C ASP A 122 7.77 28.94 22.14
N ALA A 123 7.32 30.03 21.53
CA ALA A 123 7.28 30.23 20.10
C ALA A 123 8.69 30.60 19.64
N GLU A 124 9.28 29.83 18.72
CA GLU A 124 10.52 30.24 18.08
C GLU A 124 10.20 31.20 16.92
N GLU A 125 10.71 32.42 17.05
CA GLU A 125 10.63 33.55 16.12
C GLU A 125 11.50 33.31 14.88
N PRO A 126 11.04 33.61 13.65
CA PRO A 126 11.87 33.47 12.45
C PRO A 126 12.94 34.58 12.36
N PRO A 127 14.14 34.28 11.84
CA PRO A 127 15.25 35.24 11.76
C PRO A 127 14.97 36.38 10.76
N PRO A 128 15.56 37.58 10.97
CA PRO A 128 15.27 38.76 10.16
C PRO A 128 15.82 38.66 8.73
N LEU A 129 15.00 39.10 7.78
CA LEU A 129 15.39 39.38 6.40
C LEU A 129 16.45 40.48 6.38
N ARG A 130 17.68 40.14 5.94
CA ARG A 130 18.67 41.15 5.55
C ARG A 130 18.36 41.61 4.14
N GLY A 131 17.94 42.87 4.02
CA GLY A 131 18.02 43.62 2.78
C GLY A 131 19.45 44.07 2.50
N GLN A 132 19.86 43.94 1.25
CA GLN A 132 20.66 44.86 0.44
C GLN A 132 20.37 44.56 -1.02
#